data_AF-A0A969H340-F1
#
_entry.id   AF-A0A969H340-F1
#
_cell.length_a   1.000
_cell.length_b   1.000
_cell.length_c   1.000
_cell.angle_alpha   90.00
_cell.angle_beta   90.00
_cell.angle_gamma   90.00
#
_symmetry.space_group_name_H-M   'P 1'
#
loop_
_entity.id
_entity.type
_entity.pdbx_description
1 polymer ?
#
loop_
_entity_poly.entity_id
_entity_poly.type
_entity_poly.pdbx_seq_one_letter_code
_entity_poly.pdbx_strand_id
1 'polypeptide(L)'
;MTEKPYLQHLTSSNDLVTPYEAVRAGFVALAFEKNRRATPFVAQARALKVSAAKAKTPAELVHIEEIQQALLTAAGVSDKAARHLQPQDKAEAVQGLIQNFLEPAGTNFVEELVYRFLLTRGDTLGGSMRNIGGVLAQRKLSRALISVLTIAGKSYQWLHSTTNTWIQMSDDDSDIELNLRGLSWQRGNQARTLIYNLTVPMVRNNVDLCLFDCSLDAFSPVVYKSPERYIALGELKGGIDPAGADEHWKTARTALTRIQETFSSFSLKPHTFFIGAAIEKKMAGEIWSQLEVGILENAANLTADNQIVSISAWLCSL
;
A
#
# COMPACT_ATOMS: atom_id res chain seq x y z
N MET A 1 3.48 20.97 31.72
CA MET A 1 2.57 20.42 30.69
C MET A 1 3.44 20.03 29.52
N THR A 2 3.50 18.75 29.16
CA THR A 2 4.17 18.32 27.92
C THR A 2 3.39 18.89 26.74
N GLU A 3 4.07 19.65 25.90
CA GLU A 3 3.54 20.22 24.68
C GLU A 3 2.92 19.10 23.80
N LYS A 4 1.75 19.36 23.20
CA LYS A 4 1.08 18.35 22.35
C LYS A 4 1.98 18.03 21.15
N PRO A 5 2.21 16.76 20.79
CA PRO A 5 3.27 16.39 19.85
C PRO A 5 3.08 16.95 18.44
N TYR A 6 1.84 17.13 17.99
CA TYR A 6 1.55 17.73 16.68
C TYR A 6 1.98 19.20 16.58
N LEU A 7 2.06 19.94 17.70
CA LEU A 7 2.45 21.35 17.71
C LEU A 7 3.93 21.56 17.38
N GLN A 8 4.73 20.49 17.35
CA GLN A 8 6.12 20.56 16.88
C GLN A 8 6.23 20.84 15.38
N HIS A 9 5.19 20.57 14.59
CA HIS A 9 5.22 20.72 13.14
C HIS A 9 3.92 21.27 12.52
N LEU A 10 2.86 21.44 13.30
CA LEU A 10 1.62 22.08 12.88
C LEU A 10 1.28 23.26 13.79
N THR A 11 0.93 24.38 13.19
CA THR A 11 0.43 25.59 13.85
C THR A 11 -1.05 25.85 13.53
N SER A 12 -1.55 25.29 12.42
CA SER A 12 -2.95 25.38 12.01
C SER A 12 -3.38 24.19 11.15
N SER A 13 -4.68 24.06 10.92
CA SER A 13 -5.22 23.06 9.97
C SER A 13 -4.69 23.23 8.54
N ASN A 14 -4.35 24.45 8.12
CA ASN A 14 -3.83 24.69 6.78
C ASN A 14 -2.45 24.06 6.55
N ASP A 15 -1.66 23.84 7.61
CA ASP A 15 -0.34 23.19 7.48
C ASP A 15 -0.47 21.74 7.02
N LEU A 16 -1.63 21.10 7.24
CA LEU A 16 -1.89 19.75 6.77
C LEU A 16 -2.30 19.70 5.29
N VAL A 17 -2.75 20.82 4.69
CA VAL A 17 -3.30 20.82 3.33
C VAL A 17 -2.20 20.53 2.31
N THR A 18 -2.49 19.62 1.38
CA THR A 18 -1.51 19.22 0.35
C THR A 18 -1.41 20.30 -0.73
N PRO A 19 -0.22 20.87 -0.98
CA PRO A 19 -0.06 21.89 -2.01
C PRO A 19 -0.17 21.29 -3.41
N TYR A 20 -0.59 22.11 -4.37
CA TYR A 20 -0.72 21.71 -5.77
C TYR A 20 0.56 21.09 -6.34
N GLU A 21 1.72 21.64 -6.00
CA GLU A 21 3.03 21.17 -6.47
C GLU A 21 3.30 19.73 -6.03
N ALA A 22 2.91 19.37 -4.79
CA ALA A 22 3.05 18.02 -4.27
C ALA A 22 2.08 17.07 -4.96
N VAL A 23 0.83 17.49 -5.20
CA VAL A 23 -0.15 16.72 -5.97
C VAL A 23 0.37 16.43 -7.38
N ARG A 24 0.84 17.47 -8.09
CA ARG A 24 1.44 17.36 -9.41
C ARG A 24 2.63 16.40 -9.42
N ALA A 25 3.56 16.56 -8.47
CA ALA A 25 4.74 15.71 -8.36
C ALA A 25 4.37 14.24 -8.12
N GLY A 26 3.39 13.96 -7.26
CA GLY A 26 2.95 12.59 -7.02
C GLY A 26 2.22 11.97 -8.21
N PHE A 27 1.40 12.71 -8.97
CA PHE A 27 0.83 12.19 -10.21
C PHE A 27 1.91 11.83 -11.24
N VAL A 28 2.95 12.64 -11.37
CA VAL A 28 4.10 12.36 -12.24
C VAL A 28 4.85 11.11 -11.76
N ALA A 29 5.11 10.98 -10.47
CA ALA A 29 5.77 9.79 -9.90
C ALA A 29 4.95 8.51 -10.13
N LEU A 30 3.63 8.58 -9.96
CA LEU A 30 2.72 7.45 -10.25
C LEU A 30 2.73 7.08 -11.74
N ALA A 31 2.80 8.07 -12.64
CA ALA A 31 2.90 7.81 -14.07
C ALA A 31 4.23 7.11 -14.44
N PHE A 32 5.36 7.51 -13.84
CA PHE A 32 6.63 6.83 -14.03
C PHE A 32 6.59 5.39 -13.51
N GLU A 33 6.04 5.17 -12.32
CA GLU A 33 5.91 3.82 -11.74
C GLU A 33 4.96 2.94 -12.58
N LYS A 34 3.88 3.51 -13.14
CA LYS A 34 3.00 2.81 -14.08
C LYS A 34 3.76 2.33 -15.31
N ASN A 35 4.57 3.20 -15.92
CA ASN A 35 5.37 2.86 -17.09
C ASN A 35 6.41 1.78 -16.78
N ARG A 36 7.10 1.89 -15.63
CA ARG A 36 8.04 0.88 -15.17
C ARG A 36 7.36 -0.50 -15.05
N ARG A 37 6.20 -0.55 -14.38
CA ARG A 37 5.41 -1.77 -14.17
C ARG A 37 4.69 -2.27 -15.43
N ALA A 38 4.53 -1.45 -16.46
CA ALA A 38 3.95 -1.88 -17.73
C ALA A 38 4.92 -2.80 -18.53
N THR A 39 6.23 -2.67 -18.29
CA THR A 39 7.29 -3.37 -19.05
C THR A 39 7.07 -4.89 -19.16
N PRO A 40 6.77 -5.64 -18.07
CA PRO A 40 6.54 -7.08 -18.16
C PRO A 40 5.30 -7.43 -19.00
N PHE A 41 4.24 -6.64 -18.95
CA PHE A 41 3.01 -6.88 -19.74
C PHE A 41 3.27 -6.66 -21.24
N VAL A 42 4.05 -5.63 -21.58
CA VAL A 42 4.48 -5.40 -22.98
C VAL A 42 5.39 -6.54 -23.46
N ALA A 43 6.30 -7.04 -22.62
CA ALA A 43 7.14 -8.19 -22.96
C ALA A 43 6.32 -9.47 -23.16
N GLN A 44 5.33 -9.74 -22.30
CA GLN A 44 4.38 -10.84 -22.47
C GLN A 44 3.59 -10.74 -23.77
N ALA A 45 3.11 -9.54 -24.14
CA ALA A 45 2.40 -9.31 -25.39
C ALA A 45 3.29 -9.58 -26.63
N ARG A 46 4.58 -9.21 -26.56
CA ARG A 46 5.55 -9.54 -27.62
C ARG A 46 5.77 -11.05 -27.72
N ALA A 47 5.92 -11.75 -26.59
CA ALA A 47 6.05 -13.21 -26.57
C ALA A 47 4.79 -13.92 -27.10
N LEU A 48 3.61 -13.40 -26.76
CA LEU A 48 2.33 -13.86 -27.29
C LEU A 48 2.26 -13.70 -28.81
N LYS A 49 2.64 -12.51 -29.33
CA LYS A 49 2.68 -12.26 -30.78
C LYS A 49 3.52 -13.30 -31.52
N VAL A 50 4.72 -13.59 -31.02
CA VAL A 50 5.64 -14.58 -31.61
C VAL A 50 5.06 -15.99 -31.56
N SER A 51 4.43 -16.36 -30.43
CA SER A 51 3.87 -17.70 -30.25
C SER A 51 2.62 -17.92 -31.10
N ALA A 52 1.72 -16.94 -31.14
CA ALA A 52 0.47 -16.98 -31.90
C ALA A 52 0.70 -16.93 -33.42
N ALA A 53 1.79 -16.31 -33.89
CA ALA A 53 2.14 -16.26 -35.32
C ALA A 53 2.48 -17.64 -35.92
N LYS A 54 2.61 -18.69 -35.10
CA LYS A 54 2.76 -20.08 -35.58
C LYS A 54 1.46 -20.64 -36.14
N ALA A 55 0.30 -20.13 -35.70
CA ALA A 55 -1.00 -20.51 -36.23
C ALA A 55 -1.24 -19.85 -37.58
N LYS A 56 -1.79 -20.60 -38.53
CA LYS A 56 -2.20 -20.08 -39.85
C LYS A 56 -3.62 -19.54 -39.84
N THR A 57 -4.44 -20.02 -38.90
CA THR A 57 -5.84 -19.63 -38.74
C THR A 57 -6.15 -19.36 -37.26
N PRO A 58 -7.17 -18.53 -36.96
CA PRO A 58 -7.61 -18.29 -35.59
C PRO A 58 -7.96 -19.57 -34.82
N ALA A 59 -8.60 -20.54 -35.47
CA ALA A 59 -9.00 -21.80 -34.87
C ALA A 59 -7.78 -22.64 -34.40
N GLU A 60 -6.62 -22.54 -35.06
CA GLU A 60 -5.41 -23.27 -34.67
C GLU A 60 -4.81 -22.78 -33.35
N LEU A 61 -5.16 -21.56 -32.88
CA LEU A 61 -4.63 -21.00 -31.63
C LEU A 61 -4.96 -21.88 -30.41
N VAL A 62 -6.10 -22.58 -30.41
CA VAL A 62 -6.52 -23.46 -29.30
C VAL A 62 -5.60 -24.67 -29.14
N HIS A 63 -4.79 -25.00 -30.15
CA HIS A 63 -3.85 -26.12 -30.11
C HIS A 63 -2.45 -25.72 -29.62
N ILE A 64 -2.19 -24.43 -29.40
CA ILE A 64 -0.93 -23.93 -28.86
C ILE A 64 -1.05 -23.89 -27.34
N GLU A 65 -0.57 -24.93 -26.66
CA GLU A 65 -0.73 -25.11 -25.21
C GLU A 65 -0.14 -23.93 -24.41
N GLU A 66 0.97 -23.36 -24.87
CA GLU A 66 1.70 -22.31 -24.15
C GLU A 66 0.95 -20.97 -24.08
N ILE A 67 -0.07 -20.76 -24.92
CA ILE A 67 -0.83 -19.49 -24.98
C ILE A 67 -2.26 -19.59 -24.45
N GLN A 68 -2.71 -20.74 -23.94
CA GLN A 68 -4.12 -20.91 -23.52
C GLN A 68 -4.57 -19.89 -22.47
N GLN A 69 -3.71 -19.55 -21.50
CA GLN A 69 -4.00 -18.51 -20.51
C GLN A 69 -4.07 -17.10 -21.14
N ALA A 70 -3.28 -16.86 -22.18
CA ALA A 70 -3.30 -15.58 -22.89
C ALA A 70 -4.56 -15.45 -23.76
N LEU A 71 -5.04 -16.53 -24.38
CA LEU A 71 -6.34 -16.56 -25.08
C LEU A 71 -7.48 -16.25 -24.13
N LEU A 72 -7.50 -16.87 -22.95
CA LEU A 72 -8.51 -16.59 -21.93
C LEU A 72 -8.46 -15.13 -21.45
N THR A 73 -7.26 -14.57 -21.26
CA THR A 73 -7.08 -13.15 -20.94
C THR A 73 -7.61 -12.24 -22.05
N ALA A 74 -7.29 -12.54 -23.31
CA ALA A 74 -7.76 -11.77 -24.46
C ALA A 74 -9.27 -11.90 -24.70
N ALA A 75 -9.89 -12.97 -24.21
CA ALA A 75 -11.34 -13.13 -24.18
C ALA A 75 -12.04 -12.23 -23.15
N GLY A 76 -11.29 -11.36 -22.44
CA GLY A 76 -11.83 -10.43 -21.45
C GLY A 76 -11.93 -11.02 -20.04
N VAL A 77 -11.42 -12.22 -19.81
CA VAL A 77 -11.49 -12.88 -18.50
C VAL A 77 -10.26 -12.47 -17.66
N SER A 78 -10.50 -11.73 -16.58
CA SER A 78 -9.44 -11.37 -15.62
C SER A 78 -8.98 -12.57 -14.77
N ASP A 79 -7.80 -12.46 -14.17
CA ASP A 79 -7.26 -13.48 -13.25
C ASP A 79 -8.17 -13.72 -12.03
N LYS A 80 -9.01 -12.73 -11.66
CA LYS A 80 -10.03 -12.88 -10.61
C LYS A 80 -11.25 -13.63 -11.14
N ALA A 81 -11.76 -13.26 -12.30
CA ALA A 81 -12.92 -13.92 -12.91
C ALA A 81 -12.62 -15.39 -13.24
N ALA A 82 -11.42 -15.68 -13.77
CA ALA A 82 -11.01 -17.04 -14.15
C ALA A 82 -11.06 -18.05 -12.99
N ARG A 83 -10.98 -17.60 -11.73
CA ARG A 83 -11.10 -18.45 -10.54
C ARG A 83 -12.53 -18.88 -10.22
N HIS A 84 -13.52 -18.21 -10.79
CA HIS A 84 -14.94 -18.51 -10.62
C HIS A 84 -15.54 -19.29 -11.79
N LEU A 85 -14.77 -19.52 -12.85
CA LEU A 85 -15.21 -20.18 -14.08
C LEU A 85 -14.78 -21.65 -14.12
N GLN A 86 -15.71 -22.50 -14.56
CA GLN A 86 -15.43 -23.89 -14.88
C GLN A 86 -14.62 -24.01 -16.18
N PRO A 87 -13.99 -25.17 -16.44
CA PRO A 87 -13.27 -25.40 -17.69
C PRO A 87 -14.13 -25.16 -18.95
N GLN A 88 -15.42 -25.51 -18.92
CA GLN A 88 -16.32 -25.28 -20.05
C GLN A 88 -16.51 -23.78 -20.32
N ASP A 89 -16.81 -22.98 -19.29
CA ASP A 89 -16.98 -21.53 -19.42
C ASP A 89 -15.74 -20.84 -20.00
N LYS A 90 -14.55 -21.32 -19.63
CA LYS A 90 -13.27 -20.80 -20.15
C LYS A 90 -13.11 -21.14 -21.63
N ALA A 91 -13.46 -22.36 -22.02
CA ALA A 91 -13.43 -22.78 -23.42
C ALA A 91 -14.44 -21.99 -24.26
N GLU A 92 -15.66 -21.78 -23.75
CA GLU A 92 -16.69 -20.96 -24.40
C GLU A 92 -16.25 -19.51 -24.58
N ALA A 93 -15.61 -18.91 -23.57
CA ALA A 93 -15.06 -17.56 -23.67
C ALA A 93 -13.98 -17.45 -24.76
N VAL A 94 -13.07 -18.42 -24.84
CA VAL A 94 -12.03 -18.47 -25.88
C VAL A 94 -12.64 -18.69 -27.26
N GLN A 95 -13.65 -19.56 -27.38
CA GLN A 95 -14.36 -19.77 -28.64
C GLN A 95 -15.09 -18.50 -29.09
N GLY A 96 -15.74 -17.80 -28.15
CA GLY A 96 -16.36 -16.50 -28.40
C GLY A 96 -15.36 -15.44 -28.84
N LEU A 97 -14.14 -15.43 -28.28
CA LEU A 97 -13.04 -14.57 -28.75
C LEU A 97 -12.70 -14.87 -30.22
N ILE A 98 -12.50 -16.15 -30.55
CA ILE A 98 -12.10 -16.59 -31.88
C ILE A 98 -13.16 -16.20 -32.91
N GLN A 99 -14.40 -16.62 -32.71
CA GLN A 99 -15.48 -16.44 -33.68
C GLN A 99 -15.87 -14.97 -33.89
N ASN A 100 -15.95 -14.21 -32.80
CA ASN A 100 -16.51 -12.85 -32.89
C ASN A 100 -15.46 -11.78 -33.21
N PHE A 101 -14.17 -12.08 -33.05
CA PHE A 101 -13.12 -11.07 -33.19
C PHE A 101 -11.92 -11.53 -34.01
N LEU A 102 -11.38 -12.72 -33.74
CA LEU A 102 -10.15 -13.17 -34.43
C LEU A 102 -10.42 -13.63 -35.86
N GLU A 103 -11.52 -14.35 -36.10
CA GLU A 103 -11.97 -14.73 -37.46
C GLU A 103 -12.33 -13.50 -38.30
N PRO A 104 -13.15 -12.54 -37.82
CA PRO A 104 -13.40 -11.30 -38.54
C PRO A 104 -12.17 -10.45 -38.84
N ALA A 105 -11.10 -10.54 -38.02
CA ALA A 105 -9.85 -9.80 -38.22
C ALA A 105 -9.00 -10.35 -39.39
N GLY A 106 -9.34 -11.52 -39.94
CA GLY A 106 -8.67 -12.09 -41.11
C GLY A 106 -7.16 -12.23 -40.91
N THR A 107 -6.36 -11.67 -41.83
CA THR A 107 -4.89 -11.74 -41.75
C THR A 107 -4.29 -11.05 -40.53
N ASN A 108 -5.05 -10.19 -39.85
CA ASN A 108 -4.60 -9.42 -38.69
C ASN A 108 -5.00 -10.07 -37.36
N PHE A 109 -5.49 -11.32 -37.36
CA PHE A 109 -6.01 -11.98 -36.15
C PHE A 109 -4.98 -12.05 -35.00
N VAL A 110 -3.69 -12.18 -35.32
CA VAL A 110 -2.61 -12.17 -34.31
C VAL A 110 -2.49 -10.79 -33.65
N GLU A 111 -2.68 -9.71 -34.40
CA GLU A 111 -2.65 -8.34 -33.86
C GLU A 111 -3.89 -8.07 -33.01
N GLU A 112 -5.06 -8.48 -33.48
CA GLU A 112 -6.32 -8.38 -32.73
C GLU A 112 -6.24 -9.12 -31.38
N LEU A 113 -5.66 -10.34 -31.39
CA LEU A 113 -5.39 -11.11 -30.18
C LEU A 113 -4.51 -10.33 -29.19
N VAL A 114 -3.41 -9.75 -29.68
CA VAL A 114 -2.45 -8.99 -28.85
C VAL A 114 -3.07 -7.71 -28.29
N TYR A 115 -3.86 -6.99 -29.08
CA TYR A 115 -4.55 -5.78 -28.62
C TYR A 115 -5.55 -6.07 -27.52
N ARG A 116 -6.36 -7.13 -27.67
CA ARG A 116 -7.32 -7.54 -26.64
C ARG A 116 -6.62 -8.03 -25.38
N PHE A 117 -5.56 -8.81 -25.53
CA PHE A 117 -4.71 -9.22 -24.41
C PHE A 117 -4.20 -8.01 -23.63
N LEU A 118 -3.62 -7.02 -24.32
CA LEU A 118 -3.10 -5.79 -23.70
C LEU A 118 -4.19 -4.94 -23.05
N LEU A 119 -5.38 -4.86 -23.66
CA LEU A 119 -6.51 -4.11 -23.11
C LEU A 119 -6.95 -4.68 -21.75
N THR A 120 -7.12 -6.01 -21.65
CA THR A 120 -7.44 -6.67 -20.38
C THR A 120 -6.29 -6.57 -19.37
N ARG A 121 -5.03 -6.69 -19.82
CA ARG A 121 -3.85 -6.47 -18.94
C ARG A 121 -3.74 -5.02 -18.48
N GLY A 122 -4.27 -4.05 -19.23
CA GLY A 122 -4.38 -2.66 -18.84
C GLY A 122 -5.19 -2.46 -17.56
N ASP A 123 -6.30 -3.17 -17.40
CA ASP A 123 -7.09 -3.16 -16.16
C ASP A 123 -6.35 -3.85 -15.00
N THR A 124 -5.63 -4.95 -15.29
CA THR A 124 -4.78 -5.61 -14.29
C THR A 124 -3.70 -4.67 -13.75
N LEU A 125 -3.00 -3.96 -14.65
CA LEU A 125 -2.02 -2.94 -14.28
C LEU A 125 -2.69 -1.82 -13.48
N GLY A 126 -3.84 -1.32 -13.94
CA GLY A 126 -4.62 -0.29 -13.26
C GLY A 126 -4.98 -0.70 -11.82
N GLY A 127 -5.47 -1.93 -11.63
CA GLY A 127 -5.74 -2.51 -10.32
C GLY A 127 -4.51 -2.56 -9.43
N SER A 128 -3.36 -2.99 -9.97
CA SER A 128 -2.09 -3.00 -9.21
C SER A 128 -1.62 -1.60 -8.81
N MET A 129 -1.89 -0.58 -9.65
CA MET A 129 -1.56 0.81 -9.38
C MET A 129 -2.44 1.44 -8.31
N ARG A 130 -3.65 0.93 -8.03
CA ARG A 130 -4.46 1.45 -6.91
C ARG A 130 -3.81 1.20 -5.54
N ASN A 131 -3.05 0.12 -5.42
CA ASN A 131 -2.36 -0.26 -4.17
C ASN A 131 -0.98 0.39 -4.04
N ILE A 132 -0.42 0.94 -5.12
CA ILE A 132 0.97 1.42 -5.13
C ILE A 132 1.17 2.65 -4.24
N GLY A 133 0.15 3.51 -4.12
CA GLY A 133 0.21 4.69 -3.26
C GLY A 133 0.49 4.29 -1.82
N GLY A 134 -0.21 3.28 -1.29
CA GLY A 134 0.04 2.73 0.04
C GLY A 134 1.46 2.16 0.19
N VAL A 135 1.95 1.42 -0.81
CA VAL A 135 3.32 0.86 -0.80
C VAL A 135 4.38 1.97 -0.80
N LEU A 136 4.24 2.99 -1.65
CA LEU A 136 5.16 4.12 -1.72
C LEU A 136 5.12 4.95 -0.43
N ALA A 137 3.95 5.08 0.19
CA ALA A 137 3.80 5.77 1.46
C ALA A 137 4.47 5.02 2.61
N GLN A 138 4.27 3.70 2.70
CA GLN A 138 4.94 2.86 3.69
C GLN A 138 6.46 2.96 3.52
N ARG A 139 6.96 2.94 2.28
CA ARG A 139 8.38 3.13 1.97
C ARG A 139 8.91 4.48 2.47
N LYS A 140 8.24 5.57 2.10
CA LYS A 140 8.65 6.93 2.51
C LYS A 140 8.70 7.05 4.03
N LEU A 141 7.68 6.57 4.74
CA LEU A 141 7.63 6.63 6.20
C LEU A 141 8.67 5.71 6.85
N SER A 142 8.86 4.49 6.34
CA SER A 142 9.90 3.56 6.83
C SER A 142 11.28 4.16 6.70
N ARG A 143 11.59 4.79 5.56
CA ARG A 143 12.85 5.48 5.32
C ARG A 143 13.04 6.65 6.29
N ALA A 144 12.00 7.43 6.56
CA ALA A 144 12.06 8.51 7.55
C ALA A 144 12.33 8.00 8.98
N LEU A 145 11.67 6.92 9.40
CA LEU A 145 11.91 6.28 10.70
C LEU A 145 13.34 5.76 10.84
N ILE A 146 13.84 5.07 9.82
CA ILE A 146 15.24 4.60 9.78
C ILE A 146 16.19 5.78 9.90
N SER A 147 16.02 6.82 9.07
CA SER A 147 16.89 8.01 9.11
C SER A 147 16.89 8.69 10.47
N VAL A 148 15.73 8.80 11.13
CA VAL A 148 15.61 9.35 12.49
C VAL A 148 16.39 8.50 13.50
N LEU A 149 16.29 7.18 13.43
CA LEU A 149 17.04 6.28 14.32
C LEU A 149 18.55 6.38 14.07
N THR A 150 18.96 6.38 12.80
CA THR A 150 20.37 6.48 12.39
C THR A 150 20.99 7.81 12.85
N ILE A 151 20.32 8.94 12.64
CA ILE A 151 20.80 10.26 13.12
C ILE A 151 20.89 10.29 14.66
N ALA A 152 19.98 9.60 15.35
CA ALA A 152 20.01 9.47 16.81
C ALA A 152 21.06 8.46 17.33
N GLY A 153 21.85 7.84 16.45
CA GLY A 153 22.83 6.81 16.82
C GLY A 153 22.20 5.54 17.40
N LYS A 154 20.93 5.25 17.07
CA LYS A 154 20.19 4.10 17.59
C LYS A 154 20.24 2.94 16.61
N SER A 155 20.69 1.79 17.11
CA SER A 155 20.59 0.55 16.35
C SER A 155 19.15 0.08 16.21
N TYR A 156 18.85 -0.53 15.07
CA TYR A 156 17.55 -1.11 14.79
C TYR A 156 17.67 -2.47 14.08
N GLN A 157 16.55 -3.17 14.07
CA GLN A 157 16.32 -4.40 13.34
C GLN A 157 15.07 -4.23 12.49
N TRP A 158 15.02 -4.87 11.34
CA TRP A 158 13.87 -4.78 10.43
C TRP A 158 13.37 -6.15 10.02
N LEU A 159 12.06 -6.27 9.87
CA LEU A 159 11.40 -7.50 9.47
C LEU A 159 11.25 -7.51 7.95
N HIS A 160 11.87 -8.49 7.29
CA HIS A 160 11.75 -8.66 5.85
C HIS A 160 10.36 -9.23 5.49
N SER A 161 9.66 -8.59 4.56
CA SER A 161 8.26 -8.88 4.20
C SER A 161 8.05 -10.27 3.61
N THR A 162 8.99 -10.74 2.78
CA THR A 162 8.92 -12.07 2.13
C THR A 162 9.35 -13.21 3.05
N THR A 163 10.54 -13.11 3.67
CA THR A 163 11.11 -14.21 4.48
C THR A 163 10.55 -14.23 5.91
N ASN A 164 9.93 -13.15 6.37
CA ASN A 164 9.49 -12.94 7.77
C ASN A 164 10.64 -13.14 8.79
N THR A 165 11.86 -12.80 8.40
CA THR A 165 13.03 -12.84 9.27
C THR A 165 13.41 -11.43 9.72
N TRP A 166 13.78 -11.29 10.99
CA TRP A 166 14.37 -10.07 11.52
C TRP A 166 15.85 -9.99 11.13
N ILE A 167 16.25 -8.85 10.61
CA ILE A 167 17.59 -8.58 10.09
C ILE A 167 18.15 -7.38 10.84
N GLN A 168 19.40 -7.50 11.32
CA GLN A 168 20.12 -6.39 11.95
C GLN A 168 20.41 -5.29 10.93
N MET A 169 20.36 -4.02 11.34
CA MET A 169 20.84 -2.94 10.48
C MET A 169 22.28 -3.17 9.99
N SER A 170 22.59 -2.64 8.82
CA SER A 170 23.92 -2.59 8.23
C SER A 170 24.27 -1.14 7.88
N ASP A 171 25.56 -0.86 7.69
CA ASP A 171 26.02 0.47 7.27
C ASP A 171 25.50 0.86 5.88
N ASP A 172 25.32 -0.13 5.00
CA ASP A 172 24.55 0.02 3.76
C ASP A 172 23.11 -0.44 4.01
N ASP A 173 22.25 0.53 4.29
CA ASP A 173 20.82 0.31 4.54
C ASP A 173 19.95 0.70 3.33
N SER A 174 20.58 0.93 2.18
CA SER A 174 19.92 1.39 0.95
C SER A 174 18.77 0.45 0.57
N ASP A 175 17.63 1.02 0.20
CA ASP A 175 16.46 0.29 -0.32
C ASP A 175 15.82 -0.77 0.63
N ILE A 176 16.21 -0.84 1.91
CA ILE A 176 15.56 -1.73 2.90
C ILE A 176 14.04 -1.55 2.95
N GLU A 177 13.54 -0.32 2.82
CA GLU A 177 12.13 0.02 2.82
C GLU A 177 11.35 -0.67 1.69
N LEU A 178 12.01 -1.14 0.62
CA LEU A 178 11.37 -1.89 -0.45
C LEU A 178 10.78 -3.22 0.05
N ASN A 179 11.40 -3.82 1.07
CA ASN A 179 11.04 -5.12 1.64
C ASN A 179 10.74 -5.06 3.15
N LEU A 180 10.68 -3.87 3.75
CA LEU A 180 10.41 -3.72 5.18
C LEU A 180 8.92 -3.91 5.50
N ARG A 181 8.63 -4.81 6.45
CA ARG A 181 7.30 -5.01 7.04
C ARG A 181 7.20 -4.56 8.49
N GLY A 182 8.34 -4.47 9.18
CA GLY A 182 8.40 -4.05 10.57
C GLY A 182 9.77 -3.51 10.93
N LEU A 183 9.83 -2.74 12.01
CA LEU A 183 11.03 -2.07 12.49
C LEU A 183 11.06 -2.17 14.01
N SER A 184 12.20 -2.54 14.60
CA SER A 184 12.37 -2.65 16.04
C SER A 184 13.62 -1.91 16.49
N TRP A 185 13.52 -1.21 17.61
CA TRP A 185 14.61 -0.43 18.19
C TRP A 185 14.50 -0.36 19.71
N GLN A 186 15.55 0.13 20.36
CA GLN A 186 15.55 0.39 21.80
C GLN A 186 15.27 1.87 22.10
N ARG A 187 14.45 2.11 23.11
CA ARG A 187 14.23 3.41 23.75
C ARG A 187 14.60 3.30 25.22
N GLY A 188 15.83 3.69 25.55
CA GLY A 188 16.38 3.45 26.88
C GLY A 188 16.41 1.94 27.16
N ASN A 189 15.74 1.50 28.23
CA ASN A 189 15.64 0.09 28.60
C ASN A 189 14.39 -0.61 28.03
N GLN A 190 13.58 0.08 27.22
CA GLN A 190 12.35 -0.45 26.66
C GLN A 190 12.51 -0.71 25.16
N ALA A 191 12.00 -1.86 24.71
CA ALA A 191 11.99 -2.20 23.30
C ALA A 191 10.73 -1.67 22.60
N ARG A 192 10.89 -1.25 21.35
CA ARG A 192 9.80 -0.81 20.48
C ARG A 192 9.78 -1.64 19.23
N THR A 193 8.60 -2.10 18.84
CA THR A 193 8.43 -2.86 17.61
C THR A 193 7.24 -2.33 16.84
N LEU A 194 7.50 -1.75 15.67
CA LEU A 194 6.53 -1.26 14.71
C LEU A 194 6.23 -2.35 13.67
N ILE A 195 4.95 -2.56 13.36
CA ILE A 195 4.49 -3.51 12.34
C ILE A 195 3.48 -2.82 11.43
N TYR A 196 3.68 -2.99 10.12
CA TYR A 196 2.75 -2.50 9.11
C TYR A 196 1.65 -3.53 8.79
N ASN A 197 0.45 -3.02 8.48
CA ASN A 197 -0.70 -3.76 7.97
C ASN A 197 -1.06 -4.98 8.82
N LEU A 198 -1.18 -4.80 10.13
CA LEU A 198 -1.49 -5.88 11.07
C LEU A 198 -3.01 -6.01 11.27
N THR A 199 -3.54 -7.22 11.20
CA THR A 199 -4.90 -7.49 11.67
C THR A 199 -4.91 -7.52 13.19
N VAL A 200 -5.49 -6.48 13.79
CA VAL A 200 -5.58 -6.30 15.24
C VAL A 200 -6.76 -7.12 15.77
N PRO A 201 -6.54 -8.22 16.53
CA PRO A 201 -7.58 -9.20 16.84
C PRO A 201 -8.80 -8.65 17.56
N MET A 202 -8.61 -7.72 18.50
CA MET A 202 -9.71 -7.11 19.26
C MET A 202 -10.53 -6.14 18.42
N VAL A 203 -9.92 -5.44 17.46
CA VAL A 203 -10.60 -4.53 16.53
C VAL A 203 -11.23 -5.29 15.35
N ARG A 204 -10.75 -6.52 15.09
CA ARG A 204 -11.14 -7.40 13.97
C ARG A 204 -10.99 -6.74 12.60
N ASN A 205 -10.04 -5.82 12.48
CA ASN A 205 -9.72 -5.13 11.24
C ASN A 205 -8.20 -5.00 11.10
N ASN A 206 -7.76 -4.73 9.87
CA ASN A 206 -6.39 -4.35 9.59
C ASN A 206 -6.16 -2.90 10.03
N VAL A 207 -4.98 -2.64 10.59
CA VAL A 207 -4.49 -1.29 10.92
C VAL A 207 -3.16 -1.08 10.24
N ASP A 208 -3.01 0.06 9.56
CA ASP A 208 -1.86 0.33 8.70
C ASP A 208 -0.54 0.35 9.50
N LEU A 209 -0.54 0.90 10.72
CA LEU A 209 0.61 0.90 11.64
C LEU A 209 0.23 0.52 13.06
N CYS A 210 0.99 -0.41 13.65
CA CYS A 210 0.91 -0.78 15.06
C CYS A 210 2.29 -0.68 15.71
N LEU A 211 2.43 0.09 16.78
CA LEU A 211 3.63 0.19 17.61
C LEU A 211 3.42 -0.55 18.94
N PHE A 212 4.36 -1.41 19.29
CA PHE A 212 4.29 -2.28 20.46
C PHE A 212 5.40 -2.01 21.48
N ASP A 213 5.07 -2.20 22.77
CA ASP A 213 6.03 -2.32 23.87
C ASP A 213 6.51 -3.78 24.00
N CYS A 214 7.38 -4.20 23.08
CA CYS A 214 7.95 -5.54 23.10
C CYS A 214 9.29 -5.62 22.36
N SER A 215 10.15 -6.54 22.84
CA SER A 215 11.37 -6.96 22.15
C SER A 215 11.06 -7.99 21.07
N LEU A 216 12.01 -8.22 20.17
CA LEU A 216 11.88 -9.23 19.13
C LEU A 216 11.67 -10.64 19.67
N ASP A 217 12.35 -11.02 20.76
CA ASP A 217 12.21 -12.36 21.35
C ASP A 217 10.81 -12.62 21.90
N ALA A 218 10.14 -11.55 22.37
CA ALA A 218 8.76 -11.63 22.82
C ALA A 218 7.76 -11.55 21.66
N PHE A 219 8.18 -11.06 20.49
CA PHE A 219 7.32 -10.79 19.35
C PHE A 219 6.75 -12.09 18.77
N SER A 220 5.49 -12.35 19.11
CA SER A 220 4.78 -13.57 18.75
C SER A 220 3.29 -13.25 18.53
N PRO A 221 2.51 -14.16 17.92
CA PRO A 221 1.06 -13.99 17.80
C PRO A 221 0.34 -13.76 19.14
N VAL A 222 0.97 -14.10 20.27
CA VAL A 222 0.45 -13.81 21.62
C VAL A 222 0.47 -12.30 21.90
N VAL A 223 1.53 -11.60 21.49
CA VAL A 223 1.65 -10.14 21.68
C VAL A 223 0.52 -9.39 20.99
N TYR A 224 0.09 -9.82 19.81
CA TYR A 224 -1.02 -9.18 19.09
C TYR A 224 -2.35 -9.28 19.85
N LYS A 225 -2.50 -10.26 20.74
CA LYS A 225 -3.71 -10.48 21.53
C LYS A 225 -3.69 -9.74 22.87
N SER A 226 -2.55 -9.17 23.27
CA SER A 226 -2.36 -8.38 24.49
C SER A 226 -2.61 -6.90 24.21
N PRO A 227 -3.81 -6.35 24.48
CA PRO A 227 -4.10 -4.94 24.19
C PRO A 227 -3.18 -3.98 24.95
N GLU A 228 -2.69 -4.34 26.13
CA GLU A 228 -1.77 -3.55 26.95
C GLU A 228 -0.39 -3.32 26.30
N ARG A 229 -0.05 -4.10 25.27
CA ARG A 229 1.23 -3.99 24.54
C ARG A 229 1.19 -2.95 23.43
N TYR A 230 0.01 -2.50 23.01
CA TYR A 230 -0.11 -1.50 21.95
C TYR A 230 0.15 -0.10 22.51
N ILE A 231 1.19 0.55 22.00
CA ILE A 231 1.57 1.91 22.36
C ILE A 231 0.87 2.91 21.44
N ALA A 232 0.88 2.63 20.14
CA ALA A 232 0.28 3.50 19.14
C ALA A 232 -0.33 2.70 17.99
N LEU A 233 -1.42 3.21 17.43
CA LEU A 233 -2.06 2.70 16.23
C LEU A 233 -2.35 3.86 15.27
N GLY A 234 -2.08 3.69 13.98
CA GLY A 234 -2.27 4.76 13.02
C GLY A 234 -2.66 4.30 11.64
N GLU A 235 -3.29 5.22 10.91
CA GLU A 235 -3.71 5.06 9.53
C GLU A 235 -2.76 5.82 8.60
N LEU A 236 -2.38 5.21 7.47
CA LEU A 236 -1.47 5.77 6.47
C LEU A 236 -2.08 5.72 5.08
N LYS A 237 -2.41 6.88 4.53
CA LYS A 237 -3.04 7.01 3.21
C LYS A 237 -2.06 7.62 2.21
N GLY A 238 -1.58 6.80 1.28
CA GLY A 238 -0.59 7.18 0.28
C GLY A 238 -1.14 7.66 -1.07
N GLY A 239 -2.46 7.72 -1.23
CA GLY A 239 -3.08 8.23 -2.46
C GLY A 239 -2.85 9.74 -2.60
N ILE A 240 -2.34 10.19 -3.74
CA ILE A 240 -2.08 11.61 -4.03
C ILE A 240 -3.28 12.33 -4.68
N ASP A 241 -4.27 11.58 -5.16
CA ASP A 241 -5.44 12.14 -5.84
C ASP A 241 -6.36 12.89 -4.86
N PRO A 242 -6.53 14.21 -4.99
CA PRO A 242 -7.43 14.99 -4.12
C PRO A 242 -8.88 14.51 -4.16
N ALA A 243 -9.34 13.97 -5.30
CA ALA A 243 -10.71 13.49 -5.44
C ALA A 243 -11.03 12.30 -4.50
N GLY A 244 -10.00 11.51 -4.14
CA GLY A 244 -10.12 10.41 -3.19
C GLY A 244 -9.87 10.79 -1.72
N ALA A 245 -9.39 12.00 -1.44
CA ALA A 245 -8.88 12.38 -0.13
C ALA A 245 -9.95 12.29 0.98
N ASP A 246 -11.12 12.89 0.78
CA ASP A 246 -12.22 12.90 1.76
C ASP A 246 -12.76 11.49 2.03
N GLU A 247 -12.85 10.63 1.00
CA GLU A 247 -13.28 9.23 1.13
C GLU A 247 -12.25 8.38 1.90
N HIS A 248 -10.96 8.56 1.60
CA HIS A 248 -9.89 7.89 2.33
C HIS A 248 -9.84 8.34 3.80
N TRP A 249 -10.08 9.62 4.08
CA TRP A 249 -10.18 10.14 5.43
C TRP A 249 -11.39 9.59 6.19
N LYS A 250 -12.59 9.58 5.60
CA LYS A 250 -13.78 8.99 6.25
C LYS A 250 -13.52 7.55 6.67
N THR A 251 -12.90 6.77 5.78
CA THR A 251 -12.54 5.37 6.04
C THR A 251 -11.53 5.26 7.20
N ALA A 252 -10.46 6.06 7.16
CA ALA A 252 -9.44 6.09 8.20
C ALA A 252 -10.03 6.52 9.56
N ARG A 253 -10.84 7.58 9.57
CA ARG A 253 -11.52 8.10 10.76
C ARG A 253 -12.40 7.04 11.41
N THR A 254 -13.20 6.31 10.62
CA THR A 254 -14.01 5.20 11.14
C THR A 254 -13.13 4.08 11.71
N ALA A 255 -11.99 3.75 11.09
CA ALA A 255 -11.05 2.78 11.64
C ALA A 255 -10.46 3.24 12.98
N LEU A 256 -10.02 4.50 13.07
CA LEU A 256 -9.50 5.12 14.29
C LEU A 256 -10.54 5.16 15.42
N THR A 257 -11.79 5.50 15.12
CA THR A 257 -12.89 5.43 16.09
C THR A 257 -13.08 4.02 16.63
N ARG A 258 -13.10 2.99 15.77
CA ARG A 258 -13.21 1.59 16.21
C ARG A 258 -12.04 1.17 17.11
N ILE A 259 -10.82 1.62 16.79
CA ILE A 259 -9.65 1.38 17.64
C ILE A 259 -9.89 1.98 19.03
N GLN A 260 -10.27 3.26 19.10
CA GLN A 260 -10.50 3.95 20.36
C GLN A 260 -11.59 3.30 21.22
N GLU A 261 -12.74 3.00 20.62
CA GLU A 261 -13.85 2.32 21.30
C GLU A 261 -13.42 0.95 21.84
N THR A 262 -12.71 0.18 21.00
CA THR A 262 -12.23 -1.16 21.38
C THR A 262 -11.26 -1.09 22.55
N PHE A 263 -10.22 -0.25 22.47
CA PHE A 263 -9.22 -0.16 23.54
C PHE A 263 -9.78 0.47 24.82
N SER A 264 -10.74 1.39 24.70
CA SER A 264 -11.45 1.96 25.87
C SER A 264 -12.24 0.89 26.64
N SER A 265 -12.78 -0.14 25.95
CA SER A 265 -13.43 -1.27 26.62
C SER A 265 -12.47 -2.10 27.50
N PHE A 266 -11.17 -2.02 27.24
CA PHE A 266 -10.11 -2.60 28.07
C PHE A 266 -9.51 -1.59 29.06
N SER A 267 -10.10 -0.40 29.22
CA SER A 267 -9.53 0.72 30.00
C SER A 267 -8.13 1.15 29.55
N LEU A 268 -7.84 1.03 28.25
CA LEU A 268 -6.57 1.41 27.64
C LEU A 268 -6.78 2.57 26.64
N LYS A 269 -5.74 3.40 26.50
CA LYS A 269 -5.71 4.52 25.53
C LYS A 269 -4.37 4.54 24.80
N PRO A 270 -4.14 3.67 23.79
CA PRO A 270 -2.98 3.82 22.93
C PRO A 270 -3.04 5.14 22.16
N HIS A 271 -1.89 5.68 21.78
CA HIS A 271 -1.82 6.86 20.93
C HIS A 271 -2.42 6.55 19.55
N THR A 272 -3.24 7.46 19.02
CA THR A 272 -3.74 7.38 17.65
C THR A 272 -3.18 8.49 16.78
N PHE A 273 -2.90 8.18 15.51
CA PHE A 273 -2.38 9.17 14.57
C PHE A 273 -2.82 8.91 13.12
N PHE A 274 -2.74 9.95 12.30
CA PHE A 274 -3.08 9.88 10.87
C PHE A 274 -2.00 10.49 10.00
N ILE A 275 -1.59 9.79 8.94
CA ILE A 275 -0.65 10.32 7.94
C ILE A 275 -1.29 10.21 6.56
N GLY A 276 -1.39 11.32 5.83
CA GLY A 276 -2.05 11.38 4.52
C GLY A 276 -1.20 12.08 3.45
N ALA A 277 -1.19 11.55 2.23
CA ALA A 277 -0.52 12.16 1.08
C ALA A 277 -1.40 13.19 0.36
N ALA A 278 -2.71 12.95 0.31
CA ALA A 278 -3.71 13.90 -0.16
C ALA A 278 -4.60 14.29 1.03
N ILE A 279 -4.48 15.54 1.44
CA ILE A 279 -5.25 16.14 2.52
C ILE A 279 -5.85 17.45 2.01
N GLU A 280 -7.17 17.44 1.88
CA GLU A 280 -7.96 18.60 1.44
C GLU A 280 -8.39 19.47 2.63
N LYS A 281 -8.73 20.74 2.36
CA LYS A 281 -9.04 21.74 3.40
C LYS A 281 -10.10 21.30 4.40
N LYS A 282 -11.17 20.66 3.94
CA LYS A 282 -12.26 20.20 4.82
C LYS A 282 -11.79 19.14 5.81
N MET A 283 -11.15 18.08 5.32
CA MET A 283 -10.63 17.02 6.19
C MET A 283 -9.49 17.51 7.07
N ALA A 284 -8.66 18.46 6.61
CA ALA A 284 -7.65 19.10 7.44
C ALA A 284 -8.27 19.80 8.66
N GLY A 285 -9.41 20.47 8.48
CA GLY A 285 -10.18 21.06 9.58
C GLY A 285 -10.70 20.02 10.58
N GLU A 286 -11.19 18.88 10.08
CA GLU A 286 -11.64 17.77 10.95
C GLU A 286 -10.48 17.12 11.72
N ILE A 287 -9.35 16.86 11.06
CA ILE A 287 -8.13 16.32 11.69
C ILE A 287 -7.65 17.28 12.77
N TRP A 288 -7.56 18.58 12.46
CA TRP A 288 -7.17 19.61 13.43
C TRP A 288 -8.09 19.64 14.65
N SER A 289 -9.40 19.62 14.44
CA SER A 289 -10.36 19.57 15.54
C SER A 289 -10.15 18.34 16.44
N GLN A 290 -9.89 17.16 15.86
CA GLN A 290 -9.59 15.95 16.63
C GLN A 290 -8.28 16.04 17.42
N LEU A 291 -7.26 16.71 16.88
CA LEU A 291 -6.00 17.00 17.59
C LEU A 291 -6.22 17.96 18.78
N GLU A 292 -7.05 18.99 18.59
CA GLU A 292 -7.36 19.97 19.63
C GLU A 292 -8.08 19.35 20.82
N VAL A 293 -9.06 18.47 20.57
CA VAL A 293 -9.81 17.79 21.63
C VAL A 293 -9.12 16.54 22.17
N GLY A 294 -7.96 16.15 21.62
CA GLY A 294 -7.18 14.99 22.07
C GLY A 294 -7.82 13.63 21.75
N ILE A 295 -8.68 13.60 20.71
CA ILE A 295 -9.15 12.36 20.08
C ILE A 295 -8.00 11.78 19.26
N LEU A 296 -7.29 12.60 18.49
CA LEU A 296 -6.11 12.18 17.75
C LEU A 296 -4.88 12.76 18.46
N GLU A 297 -3.82 11.98 18.64
CA GLU A 297 -2.61 12.47 19.30
C GLU A 297 -1.65 13.16 18.32
N ASN A 298 -1.55 12.70 17.08
CA ASN A 298 -0.67 13.30 16.08
C ASN A 298 -1.20 13.17 14.64
N ALA A 299 -0.77 14.05 13.73
CA ALA A 299 -1.08 13.91 12.31
C ALA A 299 -0.01 14.56 11.43
N ALA A 300 0.20 14.05 10.22
CA ALA A 300 1.15 14.64 9.28
C ALA A 300 0.69 14.52 7.83
N ASN A 301 1.07 15.50 7.02
CA ASN A 301 1.05 15.40 5.57
C ASN A 301 2.31 14.67 5.09
N LEU A 302 2.12 13.54 4.40
CA LEU A 302 3.20 12.70 3.89
C LEU A 302 4.10 13.39 2.86
N THR A 303 3.59 14.46 2.23
CA THR A 303 4.34 15.25 1.26
C THR A 303 5.19 16.35 1.91
N ALA A 304 4.98 16.63 3.20
CA ALA A 304 5.72 17.64 3.96
C ALA A 304 6.85 16.98 4.78
N ASP A 305 8.10 17.16 4.35
CA ASP A 305 9.23 16.44 4.95
C ASP A 305 9.48 16.81 6.42
N ASN A 306 9.27 18.08 6.81
CA ASN A 306 9.37 18.50 8.21
C ASN A 306 8.35 17.77 9.11
N GLN A 307 7.12 17.59 8.62
CA GLN A 307 6.07 16.89 9.37
C GLN A 307 6.39 15.39 9.47
N ILE A 308 6.85 14.78 8.38
CA ILE A 308 7.25 13.36 8.38
C ILE A 308 8.43 13.09 9.29
N VAL A 309 9.44 13.95 9.31
CA VAL A 309 10.56 13.83 10.25
C VAL A 309 10.08 14.00 11.68
N SER A 310 9.25 15.00 11.98
CA SER A 310 8.75 15.25 13.33
C SER A 310 7.87 14.10 13.87
N ILE A 311 6.92 13.59 13.08
CA ILE A 311 6.08 12.47 13.50
C ILE A 311 6.88 11.16 13.62
N SER A 312 7.90 10.95 12.78
CA SER A 312 8.80 9.80 12.89
C SER A 312 9.64 9.88 14.16
N ALA A 313 10.18 11.05 14.49
CA ALA A 313 10.88 11.30 15.74
C ALA A 313 9.98 11.07 16.95
N TRP A 314 8.73 11.53 16.90
CA TRP A 314 7.73 11.26 17.92
C TRP A 314 7.49 9.75 18.09
N LEU A 315 7.20 9.01 17.02
CA LEU A 315 7.01 7.56 17.06
C LEU A 315 8.22 6.82 17.64
N CYS A 316 9.45 7.19 17.23
CA CYS A 316 10.69 6.62 17.77
C CYS A 316 10.95 6.97 19.24
N SER A 317 10.30 8.03 19.73
CA SER A 317 10.42 8.53 21.10
C SER A 317 9.32 8.05 22.05
N LEU A 318 8.25 7.42 21.55
CA LEU A 318 7.23 6.74 22.36
C LEU A 318 7.82 5.49 23.01
#